data_AF-A0A6A6DGV1-F1
#
_entry.id   AF-A0A6A6DGV1-F1
#
_cell.length_a   1.000
_cell.length_b   1.000
_cell.length_c   1.000
_cell.angle_alpha   90.00
_cell.angle_beta   90.00
_cell.angle_gamma   90.00
#
_symmetry.space_group_name_H-M   'P 1'
#
loop_
_entity.id
_entity.type
_entity.pdbx_description
1 polymer ?
#
loop_
_entity_poly.entity_id
_entity_poly.type
_entity_poly.pdbx_seq_one_letter_code
_entity_poly.pdbx_strand_id
1 'polypeptide(L)'
;MQLADTNTNYGKLKVTEHNYVELNSALKYWDVNAAQNIQAGWVYQLITSKGRDQYFINENEVRCRWWVYNKLKIMRDLVAQGYANAKVVENVLIPAMEFNYLRGQKPIPLPIRQRRFV
;
A
#
# COMPACT_ATOMS: atom_id res chain seq x y z
N MET A 1 12.67 -32.51 -4.19
CA MET A 1 13.87 -32.85 -3.40
C MET A 1 13.78 -32.06 -2.11
N GLN A 2 13.58 -32.73 -0.97
CA GLN A 2 13.31 -32.08 0.32
C GLN A 2 14.45 -32.41 1.28
N LEU A 3 15.23 -31.40 1.65
CA LEU A 3 16.18 -31.47 2.76
C LEU A 3 15.51 -30.74 3.93
N ALA A 4 14.72 -31.48 4.71
CA ALA A 4 14.14 -30.93 5.93
C ALA A 4 14.97 -31.46 7.12
N ASP A 5 15.69 -30.55 7.77
CA ASP A 5 16.30 -30.78 9.08
C ASP A 5 15.16 -31.01 10.10
N THR A 6 15.19 -32.17 10.77
CA THR A 6 14.15 -32.61 11.70
C THR A 6 14.30 -32.04 13.11
N ASN A 7 15.37 -31.26 13.38
CA ASN A 7 15.74 -30.88 14.74
C ASN A 7 15.43 -29.42 15.12
N THR A 8 14.68 -28.66 14.31
CA THR A 8 14.37 -27.26 14.65
C THR A 8 12.87 -26.93 14.55
N ASN A 9 12.39 -26.10 15.49
CA ASN A 9 11.03 -25.55 15.49
C ASN A 9 10.91 -24.25 14.66
N TYR A 10 11.89 -23.94 13.82
CA TYR A 10 11.88 -22.74 12.98
C TYR A 10 11.75 -23.07 11.49
N GLY A 11 10.91 -22.28 10.82
CA GLY A 11 11.04 -21.90 9.40
C GLY A 11 11.20 -23.02 8.37
N LYS A 12 10.28 -23.99 8.31
CA LYS A 12 10.18 -24.85 7.13
C LYS A 12 9.74 -24.00 5.93
N LEU A 13 10.63 -23.81 4.94
CA LEU A 13 10.27 -23.20 3.66
C LEU A 13 9.19 -24.05 3.00
N LYS A 14 7.96 -23.53 2.98
CA LYS A 14 6.84 -24.12 2.27
C LYS A 14 6.55 -23.24 1.07
N VAL A 15 6.91 -23.71 -0.12
CA VAL A 15 6.50 -23.08 -1.37
C VAL A 15 5.11 -23.61 -1.70
N THR A 16 4.12 -22.72 -1.73
CA THR A 16 2.77 -23.03 -2.19
C THR A 16 2.46 -22.23 -3.44
N GLU A 17 2.04 -22.92 -4.50
CA GLU A 17 1.49 -22.28 -5.68
C GLU A 17 0.10 -21.75 -5.35
N HIS A 18 -0.09 -20.44 -5.50
CA HIS A 18 -1.38 -19.81 -5.37
C HIS A 18 -1.83 -19.35 -6.77
N ASN A 19 -3.00 -19.80 -7.20
CA ASN A 19 -3.66 -19.22 -8.36
C ASN A 19 -4.09 -17.79 -7.98
N TYR A 20 -3.35 -16.79 -8.44
CA TYR A 20 -3.75 -15.39 -8.33
C TYR A 20 -4.93 -15.16 -9.26
N VAL A 21 -6.15 -15.28 -8.72
CA VAL A 21 -7.34 -14.80 -9.41
C VAL A 21 -7.35 -13.28 -9.31
N GLU A 22 -7.56 -12.59 -10.44
CA GLU A 22 -7.76 -11.15 -10.44
C GLU A 22 -8.99 -10.82 -9.58
N LEU A 23 -8.74 -10.31 -8.37
CA LEU A 23 -9.78 -10.03 -7.41
C LEU A 23 -10.48 -8.71 -7.75
N ASN A 24 -11.76 -8.78 -8.11
CA ASN A 24 -12.65 -7.62 -8.29
C ASN A 24 -12.95 -6.85 -6.99
N SER A 25 -12.27 -7.17 -5.89
CA SER A 25 -12.29 -6.43 -4.62
C SER A 25 -11.13 -5.42 -4.50
N ALA A 26 -10.27 -5.31 -5.52
CA ALA A 26 -9.23 -4.29 -5.60
C ALA A 26 -9.76 -2.99 -6.23
N LEU A 27 -9.16 -1.85 -5.88
CA LEU A 27 -9.41 -0.59 -6.60
C LEU A 27 -9.15 -0.81 -8.09
N LYS A 28 -10.17 -0.63 -8.94
CA LYS A 28 -10.04 -0.76 -10.39
C LYS A 28 -9.04 0.25 -11.02
N TYR A 29 -8.79 1.36 -10.34
CA TYR A 29 -7.91 2.44 -10.79
C TYR A 29 -6.99 2.86 -9.64
N TRP A 30 -5.94 2.06 -9.39
CA TRP A 30 -4.90 2.40 -8.41
C TRP A 30 -3.58 2.82 -9.06
N ASP A 31 -3.45 2.62 -10.37
CA ASP A 31 -2.26 2.96 -11.14
C ASP A 31 -2.20 4.46 -11.40
N VAL A 32 -1.04 5.04 -11.09
CA VAL A 32 -0.71 6.43 -11.41
C VAL A 32 0.52 6.41 -12.28
N ASN A 33 0.40 6.97 -13.49
CA ASN A 33 1.54 7.08 -14.39
C ASN A 33 2.64 7.92 -13.73
N ALA A 34 3.82 7.31 -13.61
CA ALA A 34 5.03 7.99 -13.21
C ALA A 34 5.44 9.01 -14.29
N ALA A 35 6.05 10.12 -13.89
CA ALA A 35 6.68 11.02 -14.86
C ALA A 35 7.86 10.32 -15.56
N GLN A 36 8.22 10.80 -16.75
CA GLN A 36 9.32 10.24 -17.52
C GLN A 36 10.65 10.35 -16.76
N ASN A 37 11.52 9.35 -16.91
CA ASN A 37 12.87 9.30 -16.35
C ASN A 37 12.98 9.29 -14.81
N ILE A 38 11.90 8.98 -14.09
CA ILE A 38 11.97 8.78 -12.64
C ILE A 38 12.73 7.50 -12.33
N GLN A 39 13.67 7.61 -11.40
CA GLN A 39 14.40 6.48 -10.86
C GLN A 39 13.78 6.00 -9.54
N ALA A 40 13.74 4.68 -9.34
CA ALA A 40 13.30 4.09 -8.08
C ALA A 40 14.09 4.64 -6.87
N GLY A 41 15.38 4.95 -7.06
CA GLY A 41 16.22 5.54 -6.02
C GLY A 41 15.73 6.90 -5.51
N TRP A 42 15.17 7.74 -6.38
CA TRP A 42 14.63 9.05 -5.98
C TRP A 42 13.36 8.90 -5.14
N VAL A 43 12.49 7.95 -5.51
CA VAL A 43 11.31 7.60 -4.73
C VAL A 43 11.72 7.06 -3.35
N TYR A 44 12.71 6.18 -3.30
CA TYR A 44 13.24 5.64 -2.05
C TYR A 44 13.82 6.72 -1.13
N GLN A 45 14.62 7.64 -1.68
CA GLN A 45 15.15 8.79 -0.94
C GLN A 45 14.03 9.70 -0.42
N LEU A 46 12.99 9.93 -1.22
CA LEU A 46 11.86 10.76 -0.81
C LEU A 46 11.09 10.13 0.37
N ILE A 47 10.89 8.81 0.35
CA ILE A 47 10.21 8.07 1.41
C ILE A 47 11.01 8.14 2.71
N THR A 48 12.30 7.80 2.64
CA THR A 48 13.18 7.73 3.81
C THR A 48 13.51 9.11 4.40
N SER A 49 13.77 10.12 3.57
CA SER A 49 14.05 11.50 4.04
C SER A 49 12.87 12.14 4.76
N LYS A 50 11.64 11.70 4.47
CA LYS A 50 10.41 12.18 5.12
C LYS A 50 9.90 11.24 6.22
N GLY A 51 10.66 10.22 6.60
CA GLY A 51 10.30 9.23 7.61
C GLY A 51 9.01 8.48 7.30
N ARG A 52 8.67 8.31 6.01
CA ARG A 52 7.42 7.63 5.57
C ARG A 52 7.48 6.13 5.78
N ASP A 53 8.70 5.60 5.91
CA ASP A 53 9.04 4.22 6.24
C ASP A 53 8.91 3.88 7.73
N GLN A 54 8.89 4.88 8.62
CA GLN A 54 8.83 4.71 10.07
C GLN A 54 7.43 4.39 10.61
N TYR A 55 6.65 3.60 9.86
CA TYR A 55 5.30 3.22 10.26
C TYR A 55 5.27 1.96 11.11
N PHE A 56 4.71 2.06 12.32
CA PHE A 56 4.45 0.94 13.20
C PHE A 56 3.02 0.39 13.02
N ILE A 57 2.89 -0.86 12.55
CA ILE A 57 1.65 -1.63 12.62
C ILE A 57 1.70 -2.45 13.91
N ASN A 58 0.80 -2.19 14.86
CA ASN A 58 0.57 -3.13 15.95
C ASN A 58 -0.29 -4.30 15.42
N GLU A 59 0.17 -5.53 15.66
CA GLU A 59 -0.49 -6.76 15.19
C GLU A 59 -1.94 -6.90 15.70
N ASN A 60 -2.29 -6.22 16.80
CA ASN A 60 -3.61 -6.27 17.42
C ASN A 60 -4.66 -5.35 16.78
N GLU A 61 -4.31 -4.51 15.79
CA GLU A 61 -5.26 -3.55 15.19
C GLU A 61 -5.39 -3.73 13.68
N VAL A 62 -5.93 -4.88 13.30
CA VAL A 62 -6.33 -5.28 11.93
C VAL A 62 -7.23 -4.25 11.21
N ARG A 63 -7.76 -3.23 11.90
CA ARG A 63 -8.68 -2.21 11.35
C ARG A 63 -8.03 -0.83 11.15
N CYS A 64 -6.77 -0.67 11.51
CA CYS A 64 -6.01 0.55 11.35
C CYS A 64 -5.60 0.73 9.87
N ARG A 65 -6.44 1.40 9.04
CA ARG A 65 -6.11 1.76 7.64
C ARG A 65 -5.05 2.87 7.55
N TRP A 66 -4.20 3.03 8.56
CA TRP A 66 -3.18 4.06 8.60
C TRP A 66 -2.11 3.88 7.53
N TRP A 67 -1.87 2.65 7.07
CA TRP A 67 -1.06 2.40 5.88
C TRP A 67 -1.60 3.12 4.63
N VAL A 68 -2.93 3.27 4.51
CA VAL A 68 -3.58 4.06 3.45
C VAL A 68 -3.20 5.52 3.61
N TYR A 69 -3.25 6.07 4.82
CA TYR A 69 -2.84 7.44 5.10
C TYR A 69 -1.38 7.71 4.72
N ASN A 70 -0.45 6.81 5.08
CA ASN A 70 0.95 6.93 4.67
C ASN A 70 1.11 6.82 3.15
N LYS A 71 0.35 5.93 2.49
CA LYS A 71 0.30 5.84 1.03
C LYS A 71 -0.19 7.16 0.41
N LEU A 72 -1.26 7.76 0.93
CA LEU A 72 -1.74 9.08 0.47
C LEU A 72 -0.68 10.16 0.61
N LYS A 73 0.05 10.18 1.74
CA LYS A 73 1.17 11.10 1.94
C LYS A 73 2.28 10.89 0.93
N ILE A 74 2.68 9.65 0.68
CA ILE A 74 3.69 9.32 -0.34
C ILE A 74 3.22 9.80 -1.72
N MET A 75 1.96 9.54 -2.11
CA MET A 75 1.44 9.99 -3.39
C MET A 75 1.43 11.53 -3.53
N ARG A 76 1.11 12.25 -2.45
CA ARG A 76 1.22 13.72 -2.41
C ARG A 76 2.67 14.21 -2.47
N ASP A 77 3.58 13.50 -1.81
CA ASP A 77 5.01 13.79 -1.87
C ASP A 77 5.53 13.59 -3.31
N LEU A 78 5.11 12.53 -4.00
CA LEU A 78 5.41 12.29 -5.41
C LEU A 78 4.87 13.42 -6.30
N VAL A 79 3.61 13.84 -6.09
CA VAL A 79 3.03 14.97 -6.82
C VAL A 79 3.82 16.26 -6.60
N ALA A 80 4.22 16.54 -5.36
CA ALA A 80 5.00 17.74 -5.01
C ALA A 80 6.39 17.75 -5.66
N GLN A 81 6.97 16.58 -5.93
CA GLN A 81 8.23 16.45 -6.68
C GLN A 81 8.04 16.39 -8.21
N GLY A 82 6.80 16.51 -8.70
CA GLY A 82 6.49 16.36 -10.12
C GLY A 82 6.56 14.92 -10.63
N TYR A 83 6.59 13.94 -9.72
CA TYR A 83 6.76 12.52 -10.04
C TYR A 83 5.46 11.81 -10.44
N ALA A 84 4.32 12.42 -10.15
CA ALA A 84 3.00 11.87 -10.41
C ALA A 84 2.03 12.98 -10.82
N ASN A 85 0.98 12.62 -11.55
CA ASN A 85 -0.05 13.57 -11.98
C ASN A 85 -0.96 13.95 -10.79
N ALA A 86 -0.92 15.23 -10.40
CA ALA A 86 -1.71 15.78 -9.31
C ALA A 86 -3.22 15.52 -9.46
N LYS A 87 -3.77 15.66 -10.68
CA LYS A 87 -5.20 15.46 -10.94
C LYS A 87 -5.62 14.01 -10.73
N VAL A 88 -4.78 13.06 -11.15
CA VAL A 88 -5.07 11.62 -10.96
C VAL A 88 -5.01 11.27 -9.48
N VAL A 89 -3.98 11.75 -8.77
CA VAL A 89 -3.84 11.47 -7.33
C VAL A 89 -5.01 12.05 -6.55
N GLU A 90 -5.23 13.36 -6.58
CA GLU A 90 -6.21 14.02 -5.72
C GLU A 90 -7.66 13.71 -6.10
N ASN A 91 -7.99 13.54 -7.39
CA ASN A 91 -9.39 13.41 -7.82
C ASN A 91 -9.83 11.96 -8.06
N VAL A 92 -8.89 11.03 -8.23
CA VAL A 92 -9.21 9.62 -8.53
C VAL A 92 -8.72 8.72 -7.40
N LEU A 93 -7.43 8.77 -7.09
CA LEU A 93 -6.83 7.81 -6.15
C LEU A 93 -7.25 8.06 -4.71
N ILE A 94 -7.15 9.31 -4.23
CA ILE A 94 -7.49 9.64 -2.84
C ILE A 94 -8.96 9.33 -2.52
N PRO A 95 -9.95 9.78 -3.32
CA PRO A 95 -11.36 9.51 -3.03
C PRO A 95 -11.67 8.02 -3.09
N ALA A 96 -11.08 7.28 -4.03
CA ALA A 96 -11.30 5.84 -4.13
C ALA A 96 -10.71 5.08 -2.91
N MET A 97 -9.68 5.60 -2.25
CA MET A 97 -9.13 4.99 -1.04
C MET A 97 -10.01 5.15 0.19
N GLU A 98 -11.02 6.02 0.19
CA GLU A 98 -11.91 6.25 1.34
C GLU A 98 -13.01 5.17 1.50
N PHE A 99 -13.09 4.21 0.58
CA PHE A 99 -14.16 3.21 0.57
C PHE A 99 -13.65 1.77 0.70
N ASN A 100 -14.52 0.91 1.20
CA ASN A 100 -14.45 -0.54 1.01
C ASN A 100 -15.16 -0.92 -0.29
N TYR A 101 -14.55 -1.77 -1.08
CA TYR A 101 -15.18 -2.33 -2.27
C TYR A 101 -15.49 -3.81 -2.01
N LEU A 102 -16.79 -4.11 -1.97
CA LEU A 102 -17.30 -5.48 -1.91
C LEU A 102 -18.05 -5.77 -3.21
N ARG A 103 -17.87 -6.99 -3.73
CA ARG A 103 -18.47 -7.40 -5.01
C ARG A 103 -19.99 -7.28 -4.94
N GLY A 104 -20.59 -6.62 -5.94
CA GLY A 104 -22.04 -6.48 -6.06
C GLY A 104 -22.69 -5.55 -5.02
N GLN A 105 -21.89 -4.86 -4.20
CA GLN A 105 -22.38 -3.92 -3.20
C GLN A 105 -21.94 -2.50 -3.54
N LYS A 106 -22.70 -1.52 -3.06
CA LYS A 106 -22.28 -0.12 -3.13
C LYS A 106 -21.03 0.07 -2.25
N PRO A 107 -20.04 0.89 -2.68
CA PRO A 107 -18.87 1.18 -1.87
C PRO A 107 -19.26 1.67 -0.47
N ILE A 108 -18.67 1.08 0.55
CA ILE A 108 -18.96 1.40 1.96
C ILE A 108 -17.92 2.39 2.45
N PRO A 109 -18.29 3.59 2.93
CA PRO A 109 -17.32 4.52 3.50
C PRO A 109 -16.50 3.88 4.62
N LEU A 110 -15.17 3.98 4.52
CA LEU A 110 -14.21 3.48 5.50
C LEU A 110 -13.27 4.63 5.90
N PRO A 111 -13.69 5.49 6.85
CA PRO A 111 -12.92 6.67 7.20
C PRO A 111 -11.53 6.31 7.72
N ILE A 112 -10.52 7.03 7.21
CA ILE A 112 -9.13 6.90 7.62
C ILE A 112 -8.96 7.68 8.93
N ARG A 113 -8.61 7.00 10.02
CA ARG A 113 -8.38 7.63 11.33
C ARG A 113 -6.90 7.95 11.51
N GLN A 114 -6.60 9.20 11.88
CA GLN A 114 -5.21 9.63 12.10
C GLN A 114 -4.63 9.06 13.39
N ARG A 115 -3.48 8.35 13.35
CA ARG A 115 -2.73 7.94 14.56
C ARG A 115 -1.42 8.70 14.70
N ARG A 116 -0.88 8.75 15.92
CA ARG A 116 0.41 9.39 16.20
C ARG A 116 1.57 8.52 15.72
N PHE A 117 2.60 9.18 15.20
CA PHE A 117 3.94 8.61 15.12
C PHE A 117 4.42 8.42 16.56
N VAL A 118 4.92 7.23 16.88
CA VAL A 118 5.61 6.97 18.14
C VAL A 118 7.09 7.15 17.90
#